data_AF-A0A527REG5-F1
#
_entry.id   AF-A0A527REG5-F1
#
_cell.length_a   1.000
_cell.length_b   1.000
_cell.length_c   1.000
_cell.angle_alpha   90.00
_cell.angle_beta   90.00
_cell.angle_gamma   90.00
#
_symmetry.space_group_name_H-M   'P 1'
#
loop_
_entity.id
_entity.type
_entity.pdbx_description
1 polymer ?
#
loop_
_entity_poly.entity_id
_entity_poly.type
_entity_poly.pdbx_seq_one_letter_code
_entity_poly.pdbx_strand_id
1 'polypeptide(L)'
;MSQALRKLTASISRSNTMVIFINQIRMKIGVMFGSPETTTGGNALKFYASVRLDIRRIGSVKDRDEVVGNQTRVKVVKNKL
;
A
#
# COMPACT_ATOMS: atom_id res chain seq x y z
N MET A 1 12.37 8.71 3.88
CA MET A 1 12.06 7.26 3.94
C MET A 1 13.27 6.36 3.74
N SER A 2 14.08 6.51 2.68
CA SER A 2 15.18 5.58 2.37
C SER A 2 16.17 5.37 3.53
N GLN A 3 16.59 6.45 4.19
CA GLN A 3 17.52 6.37 5.33
C GLN A 3 16.88 5.68 6.56
N ALA A 4 15.63 6.02 6.86
CA ALA A 4 14.89 5.43 7.98
C ALA A 4 14.69 3.91 7.78
N LEU A 5 14.20 3.50 6.62
CA LEU A 5 13.98 2.08 6.31
C LEU A 5 15.29 1.28 6.35
N ARG A 6 16.39 1.84 5.85
CA ARG A 6 17.72 1.20 5.95
C ARG A 6 18.10 0.88 7.40
N LYS A 7 17.81 1.77 8.35
CA LYS A 7 18.09 1.55 9.78
C LYS A 7 17.08 0.60 10.42
N LEU A 8 15.80 0.75 10.07
CA LEU A 8 14.70 0.01 10.70
C LEU A 8 14.66 -1.48 10.31
N THR A 9 14.99 -1.84 9.07
CA THR A 9 14.86 -3.22 8.58
C THR A 9 15.62 -4.24 9.43
N ALA A 10 16.87 -3.92 9.81
CA ALA A 10 17.67 -4.83 10.64
C ALA A 10 17.08 -4.98 12.06
N SER A 11 16.58 -3.88 12.64
CA SER A 11 15.97 -3.92 13.98
C SER A 11 14.64 -4.68 13.97
N ILE A 12 13.79 -4.45 12.97
CA ILE A 12 12.49 -5.13 12.81
C ILE A 12 12.68 -6.65 12.69
N SER A 13 13.68 -7.09 11.92
CA SER A 13 13.98 -8.51 11.77
C SER A 13 14.45 -9.16 13.06
N ARG A 14 15.28 -8.46 13.86
CA ARG A 14 15.76 -8.96 15.15
C ARG A 14 14.66 -9.00 16.21
N SER A 15 13.74 -8.04 16.19
CA SER A 15 12.65 -7.95 17.17
C SER A 15 11.42 -8.79 16.79
N ASN A 16 11.46 -9.49 15.65
CA ASN A 16 10.34 -10.26 15.09
C ASN A 16 9.01 -9.47 15.08
N THR A 17 9.08 -8.17 14.80
CA THR A 17 7.93 -7.28 14.85
C THR A 17 7.37 -7.07 13.45
N MET A 18 6.05 -7.15 13.29
CA MET A 18 5.40 -6.75 12.04
C MET A 18 5.18 -5.23 12.02
N VAL A 19 5.64 -4.57 10.97
CA VAL A 19 5.41 -3.12 10.77
C VAL A 19 4.55 -2.91 9.54
N ILE A 20 3.43 -2.23 9.72
CA ILE A 20 2.47 -1.90 8.65
C ILE A 20 2.59 -0.42 8.32
N PHE A 21 2.81 -0.11 7.04
CA PHE A 21 2.76 1.26 6.52
C PHE A 21 1.47 1.46 5.75
N ILE A 22 0.72 2.51 6.08
CA ILE A 22 -0.44 2.96 5.31
C ILE A 22 0.02 4.11 4.40
N ASN A 23 -0.21 3.94 3.10
CA ASN A 23 0.17 4.94 2.11
C ASN A 23 -1.04 5.34 1.26
N GLN A 24 -1.06 6.61 0.88
CA GLN A 24 -2.08 7.14 -0.02
C GLN A 24 -1.58 7.11 -1.47
N ILE A 25 -2.53 7.02 -2.39
CA ILE A 25 -2.29 7.21 -3.82
C ILE A 25 -2.22 8.71 -4.12
N ARG A 26 -1.31 9.08 -5.01
CA ARG A 26 -1.15 10.39 -5.64
C ARG A 26 -1.03 10.20 -7.14
N MET A 27 -1.31 11.25 -7.90
CA MET A 27 -1.10 11.26 -9.35
C MET A 27 0.21 11.98 -9.67
N LYS A 28 1.05 11.35 -10.50
CA LYS A 28 2.27 12.00 -11.01
C LYS A 28 1.92 12.81 -12.26
N ILE A 29 2.17 14.12 -12.21
CA ILE A 29 1.99 15.02 -13.36
C ILE A 29 3.01 14.66 -14.45
N GLY A 30 2.60 14.70 -15.72
CA GLY A 30 3.49 14.53 -16.88
C GLY A 30 3.78 13.07 -17.28
N VAL A 31 3.01 12.10 -16.79
CA VAL A 31 3.10 10.70 -17.27
C VAL A 31 2.25 10.55 -18.54
N MET A 32 2.90 10.32 -19.68
CA MET A 32 2.23 10.11 -20.98
C MET A 32 1.97 8.64 -21.31
N PHE A 33 2.59 7.69 -20.59
CA PHE A 33 2.40 6.25 -20.79
C PHE A 33 2.43 5.47 -19.47
N GLY A 34 1.58 4.45 -19.34
CA GLY A 34 1.45 3.64 -18.12
C GLY A 34 0.54 4.27 -17.05
N SER A 35 0.54 3.69 -15.84
CA SER A 35 -0.29 4.20 -14.74
C SER A 35 0.30 5.48 -14.13
N PRO A 36 -0.48 6.57 -13.99
CA PRO A 36 -0.04 7.79 -13.32
C PRO A 36 -0.06 7.67 -11.79
N GLU A 37 -0.55 6.55 -11.25
CA GLU A 37 -0.65 6.35 -9.81
C GLU A 37 0.72 6.13 -9.16
N THR A 38 1.00 6.90 -8.13
CA THR A 38 2.21 6.78 -7.31
C THR A 38 1.86 6.81 -5.82
N THR A 39 2.75 6.26 -5.00
CA THR A 39 2.65 6.30 -3.54
C THR A 39 3.59 7.37 -2.99
N THR A 40 3.19 8.01 -1.90
CA THR A 40 4.07 8.94 -1.17
C THR A 40 5.27 8.21 -0.54
N GLY A 41 6.30 8.97 -0.14
CA GLY A 41 7.48 8.40 0.52
C GLY A 41 8.57 7.86 -0.41
N GLY A 42 8.47 8.15 -1.71
CA GLY A 42 9.45 7.74 -2.72
C GLY A 42 9.44 6.24 -2.98
N ASN A 43 10.54 5.71 -3.55
CA ASN A 43 10.60 4.31 -3.96
C ASN A 43 11.04 3.35 -2.85
N ALA A 44 11.66 3.83 -1.77
CA ALA A 44 12.27 2.96 -0.76
C ALA A 44 11.27 1.97 -0.15
N LEU A 45 10.09 2.44 0.24
CA LEU A 45 9.06 1.56 0.83
C LEU A 45 8.66 0.43 -0.13
N LYS A 46 8.60 0.72 -1.44
CA LYS A 46 8.29 -0.29 -2.47
C LYS A 46 9.33 -1.41 -2.48
N PHE A 47 10.60 -1.13 -2.21
CA PHE A 47 11.69 -2.10 -2.21
C PHE A 47 11.80 -2.88 -0.89
N TYR A 48 11.74 -2.17 0.24
CA TYR A 48 11.90 -2.76 1.57
C TYR A 48 10.68 -3.57 2.03
N ALA A 49 9.46 -3.27 1.58
CA ALA A 49 8.28 -4.04 1.94
C ALA A 49 8.36 -5.49 1.42
N SER A 50 8.06 -6.46 2.28
CA SER A 50 7.94 -7.89 1.93
C SER A 50 6.63 -8.18 1.20
N VAL A 51 5.53 -7.62 1.70
CA VAL A 51 4.20 -7.71 1.09
C VAL A 51 3.69 -6.30 0.81
N ARG A 52 3.04 -6.10 -0.34
CA ARG A 52 2.31 -4.85 -0.65
C ARG A 52 0.90 -5.18 -1.08
N LEU A 53 -0.05 -4.48 -0.47
CA LEU A 53 -1.48 -4.62 -0.72
C LEU A 53 -2.00 -3.33 -1.35
N ASP A 54 -2.67 -3.46 -2.50
CA ASP A 54 -3.48 -2.39 -3.08
C ASP A 54 -4.94 -2.66 -2.72
N ILE A 55 -5.54 -1.74 -1.95
CA ILE A 55 -6.91 -1.84 -1.45
C ILE A 55 -7.80 -0.83 -2.17
N ARG A 56 -8.90 -1.30 -2.75
CA ARG A 56 -9.86 -0.45 -3.46
C ARG A 56 -11.28 -0.81 -3.08
N ARG A 57 -12.10 0.22 -2.86
CA ARG A 57 -13.56 0.06 -2.81
C ARG A 57 -14.06 -0.29 -4.21
N ILE A 58 -14.81 -1.37 -4.33
CA ILE A 58 -15.41 -1.82 -5.59
C ILE A 58 -16.93 -1.65 -5.62
N GLY A 59 -17.56 -1.45 -4.45
CA GLY A 59 -19.02 -1.29 -4.36
C GLY A 59 -19.48 -0.85 -2.98
N SER A 60 -20.81 -0.85 -2.81
CA SER A 60 -21.48 -0.67 -1.52
C SER A 60 -22.15 -1.98 -1.11
N VAL A 61 -22.12 -2.28 0.19
CA VAL A 61 -22.95 -3.33 0.79
C VAL A 61 -24.23 -2.64 1.25
N LYS A 62 -25.38 -3.13 0.79
CA LYS A 62 -26.69 -2.56 1.10
C LYS A 62 -27.53 -3.55 1.89
N ASP A 63 -28.27 -3.03 2.86
CA ASP A 63 -29.43 -3.70 3.44
C ASP A 63 -30.68 -2.96 2.98
N ARG A 64 -31.41 -3.56 2.04
CA ARG A 64 -32.50 -2.91 1.29
C ARG A 64 -32.03 -1.60 0.65
N ASP A 65 -32.52 -0.46 1.13
CA ASP A 65 -32.17 0.88 0.63
C ASP A 65 -31.03 1.55 1.41
N GLU A 66 -30.64 1.01 2.58
CA GLU A 66 -29.59 1.58 3.41
C GLU A 66 -28.21 1.04 3.05
N VAL A 67 -27.24 1.95 2.89
CA VAL A 67 -25.84 1.57 2.66
C VAL A 67 -25.18 1.31 4.01
N VAL A 68 -24.99 0.03 4.33
CA VAL A 68 -24.40 -0.42 5.60
C VAL A 68 -22.87 -0.56 5.54
N GLY A 69 -22.28 -0.59 4.35
CA GLY A 69 -20.83 -0.74 4.24
C GLY A 69 -20.24 -0.65 2.84
N ASN A 70 -18.94 -0.95 2.76
CA ASN A 70 -18.16 -0.87 1.52
C ASN A 70 -17.64 -2.25 1.12
N GLN A 71 -18.01 -2.69 -0.07
CA GLN A 71 -17.38 -3.87 -0.67
C GLN A 71 -15.98 -3.48 -1.16
N THR A 72 -14.98 -4.20 -0.68
CA THR A 72 -13.58 -3.84 -0.86
C THR A 72 -12.79 -5.01 -1.46
N ARG A 73 -11.94 -4.73 -2.44
CA ARG A 73 -11.02 -5.69 -3.04
C ARG A 73 -9.59 -5.35 -2.64
N VAL A 74 -8.84 -6.36 -2.24
CA VAL A 74 -7.41 -6.23 -1.93
C VAL A 74 -6.62 -7.07 -2.92
N LYS A 75 -5.69 -6.45 -3.63
CA LYS A 75 -4.74 -7.12 -4.53
C LYS A 75 -3.36 -7.16 -3.90
N VAL A 76 -2.75 -8.33 -3.86
CA VAL A 76 -1.32 -8.47 -3.52
C VAL A 76 -0.50 -8.01 -4.73
N VAL A 77 0.10 -6.83 -4.65
CA VAL A 77 0.91 -6.25 -5.76
C VAL A 77 2.40 -6.56 -5.61
N LYS A 78 2.81 -7.07 -4.45
CA LYS A 78 4.16 -7.61 -4.20
C LYS A 78 4.07 -8.68 -3.13
N ASN A 79 4.72 -9.81 -3.36
CA ASN A 79 4.97 -10.85 -2.36
C ASN A 79 6.44 -11.29 -2.47
N LYS A 80 7.11 -11.55 -1.35
CA LYS A 80 8.50 -12.04 -1.24
C LYS A 80 8.62 -13.37 -0.49
N LEU A 81 7.49 -13.95 -0.10
CA LEU A 81 7.39 -15.21 0.63
C LEU A 81 6.85 -16.29 -0.31
#